data_AF-A0A2V6FWH7-F1
#
_entry.id   AF-A0A2V6FWH7-F1
#
_cell.length_a   1.000
_cell.length_b   1.000
_cell.length_c   1.000
_cell.angle_alpha   90.00
_cell.angle_beta   90.00
_cell.angle_gamma   90.00
#
_symmetry.space_group_name_H-M   'P 1'
#
loop_
_entity.id
_entity.type
_entity.pdbx_description
1 polymer ?
#
loop_
_entity_poly.entity_id
_entity_poly.type
_entity_poly.pdbx_seq_one_letter_code
_entity_poly.pdbx_strand_id
1 'polypeptide(L)'
;MTKSEGMTNDEARSLTLRHSGFVISSAFVLRASSFLFWIFPLALYAADHLTVLASKPRWSVLENYQETITHDEFTHLIRDIYCTHGLGDDLLKIDNDSAQILKNRDAQTFFTLRFANDEASRREVPRLWRPAKSLPPARPEKPLAGLRIALVPGHLGGRWAKMEERWFQVGDAPAVQEGDLALRTTRILAPQLRKLGAKVFFVRKSAEPITSKRPDDFRELARKILIKNGVPQPRADVLDPNDPAKEQTVRWQSEILFYRYSEIRRRAVLVNTKLHPDLVLCLHFNAEGWGDPSNPTLIETNHLHLLINGSYLKDELEFDDERFEMVRRLLSRVCDE
;
A
#
# COMPACT_ATOMS: atom_id res chain seq x y z
N MET A 1 20.48 36.80 11.02
CA MET A 1 20.76 36.35 12.41
C MET A 1 19.45 35.80 12.93
N THR A 2 19.23 34.51 13.16
CA THR A 2 20.12 33.41 13.56
C THR A 2 19.66 32.07 12.95
N LYS A 3 20.66 31.28 12.54
CA LYS A 3 20.74 29.88 12.03
C LYS A 3 19.73 28.91 12.68
N SER A 4 18.98 28.06 11.97
CA SER A 4 19.33 26.80 11.25
C SER A 4 20.15 25.78 12.04
N GLU A 5 19.58 24.61 12.33
CA GLU A 5 20.31 23.33 12.35
C GLU A 5 19.32 22.16 12.35
N GLY A 6 19.49 21.28 11.35
CA GLY A 6 18.82 19.99 11.24
C GLY A 6 19.67 18.91 11.89
N MET A 7 19.04 17.88 12.43
CA MET A 7 19.70 16.70 13.00
C MET A 7 19.64 15.53 12.02
N THR A 8 20.82 15.11 11.56
CA THR A 8 21.09 13.83 10.91
C THR A 8 21.48 12.80 11.99
N ASN A 9 20.84 11.63 11.95
CA ASN A 9 21.18 10.48 12.80
C ASN A 9 22.37 9.73 12.22
N ASP A 10 23.49 9.69 12.94
CA ASP A 10 24.57 8.75 12.67
C ASP A 10 25.40 8.54 13.95
N GLU A 11 25.03 7.55 14.77
CA GLU A 11 25.88 7.12 15.91
C GLU A 11 25.46 5.73 16.42
N ALA A 12 26.07 4.67 15.90
CA ALA A 12 26.16 3.37 16.58
C ALA A 12 27.19 2.43 15.90
N ARG A 13 28.49 2.71 16.06
CA ARG A 13 29.55 1.70 15.84
C ARG A 13 30.65 1.86 16.88
N SER A 14 30.64 0.98 17.87
CA SER A 14 31.84 0.57 18.61
C SER A 14 31.44 -0.48 19.64
N LEU A 15 31.90 -1.73 19.47
CA LEU A 15 32.10 -2.63 20.61
C LEU A 15 33.16 -3.68 20.24
N THR A 16 34.19 -3.65 21.06
CA THR A 16 35.49 -4.31 20.98
C THR A 16 35.40 -5.79 21.36
N LEU A 17 36.00 -6.66 20.56
CA LEU A 17 36.21 -8.08 20.90
C LEU A 17 37.27 -8.23 22.01
N ARG A 18 36.96 -9.01 23.05
CA ARG A 18 37.96 -9.62 23.94
C ARG A 18 38.06 -11.12 23.66
N HIS A 19 39.29 -11.56 23.39
CA HIS A 19 39.67 -12.96 23.29
C HIS A 19 39.63 -13.66 24.66
N SER A 20 39.26 -14.94 24.66
CA SER A 20 39.59 -15.88 25.71
C SER A 20 39.83 -17.23 25.04
N GLY A 21 41.07 -17.70 25.12
CA GLY A 21 41.51 -18.96 24.52
C GLY A 21 41.12 -20.15 25.37
N PHE A 22 40.89 -21.28 24.71
CA PHE A 22 41.06 -22.60 25.30
C PHE A 22 41.68 -23.52 24.26
N VAL A 23 42.77 -24.17 24.65
CA VAL A 23 43.53 -25.16 23.89
C VAL A 23 42.97 -26.54 24.23
N ILE A 24 42.64 -27.35 23.21
CA ILE A 24 42.62 -28.81 23.33
C ILE A 24 43.24 -29.40 22.06
N SER A 25 44.26 -30.23 22.27
CA SER A 25 45.09 -30.85 21.25
C SER A 25 44.57 -32.20 20.77
N SER A 26 44.96 -32.53 19.52
CA SER A 26 45.34 -33.87 19.03
C SER A 26 44.29 -34.80 18.39
N ALA A 27 44.31 -34.77 17.05
CA ALA A 27 44.47 -35.87 16.08
C ALA A 27 43.62 -37.16 16.19
N PHE A 28 42.85 -37.43 15.12
CA PHE A 28 42.75 -38.78 14.53
C PHE A 28 42.42 -38.70 13.03
N VAL A 29 43.24 -39.38 12.22
CA VAL A 29 43.08 -39.59 10.77
C VAL A 29 42.11 -40.75 10.56
N LEU A 30 41.11 -40.61 9.68
CA LEU A 30 40.40 -41.76 9.10
C LEU A 30 39.80 -41.44 7.71
N ARG A 31 40.38 -42.13 6.72
CA ARG A 31 39.83 -42.68 5.46
C ARG A 31 38.71 -41.94 4.70
N ALA A 32 39.09 -41.59 3.47
CA ALA A 32 38.20 -41.27 2.36
C ALA A 32 37.12 -42.33 2.12
N SER A 33 35.88 -41.87 1.91
CA SER A 33 34.80 -42.61 1.27
C SER A 33 34.05 -41.66 0.37
N SER A 34 34.15 -41.91 -0.94
CA SER A 34 33.52 -41.12 -2.00
C SER A 34 32.00 -41.32 -1.97
N PHE A 35 31.28 -40.40 -1.33
CA PHE A 35 29.84 -40.24 -1.56
C PHE A 35 29.66 -39.19 -2.66
N LEU A 36 29.27 -39.63 -3.86
CA LEU A 36 28.72 -38.73 -4.88
C LEU A 36 27.38 -38.20 -4.35
N PHE A 37 27.39 -37.04 -3.71
CA PHE A 37 26.19 -36.25 -3.54
C PHE A 37 25.81 -35.68 -4.90
N TRP A 38 24.72 -36.19 -5.48
CA TRP A 38 23.98 -35.48 -6.50
C TRP A 38 23.43 -34.20 -5.86
N ILE A 39 24.21 -33.12 -5.94
CA ILE A 39 23.75 -31.77 -5.64
C ILE A 39 22.82 -31.39 -6.79
N PHE A 40 21.51 -31.65 -6.62
CA PHE A 40 20.53 -30.89 -7.36
C PHE A 40 20.76 -29.42 -6.96
N PRO A 41 21.02 -28.50 -7.90
CA PRO A 41 21.01 -27.09 -7.56
C PRO A 41 19.59 -26.78 -7.10
N LEU A 42 19.40 -26.60 -5.79
CA LEU A 42 18.29 -25.79 -5.31
C LEU A 42 18.52 -24.44 -5.97
N ALA A 43 17.74 -24.15 -7.00
CA ALA A 43 17.60 -22.79 -7.47
C ALA A 43 17.11 -21.99 -6.27
N LEU A 44 18.02 -21.27 -5.60
CA LEU A 44 17.65 -20.23 -4.67
C LEU A 44 16.91 -19.19 -5.51
N TYR A 45 15.58 -19.28 -5.52
CA TYR A 45 14.76 -18.20 -6.04
C TYR A 45 14.99 -17.00 -5.12
N ALA A 46 15.49 -15.92 -5.70
CA ALA A 46 15.53 -14.62 -5.04
C ALA A 46 14.15 -14.30 -4.45
N ALA A 47 14.12 -13.88 -3.19
CA ALA A 47 12.88 -13.47 -2.54
C ALA A 47 12.41 -12.15 -3.14
N ASP A 48 11.11 -11.97 -3.30
CA ASP A 48 10.55 -10.68 -3.72
C ASP A 48 10.66 -9.68 -2.56
N HIS A 49 11.05 -8.44 -2.86
CA HIS A 49 11.09 -7.37 -1.88
C HIS A 49 9.73 -6.67 -1.85
N LEU A 50 8.85 -7.16 -0.98
CA LEU A 50 7.44 -6.78 -0.98
C LEU A 50 7.03 -5.97 0.24
N THR A 51 6.08 -5.06 0.05
CA THR A 51 5.41 -4.42 1.18
C THR A 51 4.60 -5.43 2.00
N VAL A 52 4.26 -5.06 3.24
CA VAL A 52 3.59 -5.95 4.18
C VAL A 52 2.25 -6.48 3.63
N LEU A 53 2.11 -7.81 3.66
CA LEU A 53 0.96 -8.56 3.12
C LEU A 53 0.68 -8.35 1.63
N ALA A 54 1.64 -7.83 0.85
CA ALA A 54 1.47 -7.72 -0.58
C ALA A 54 1.39 -9.08 -1.26
N SER A 55 0.70 -9.11 -2.39
CA SER A 55 0.74 -10.25 -3.30
C SER A 55 1.95 -10.14 -4.21
N LYS A 56 2.53 -11.27 -4.60
CA LYS A 56 3.59 -11.30 -5.61
C LYS A 56 3.12 -10.58 -6.89
N PRO A 57 3.90 -9.61 -7.40
CA PRO A 57 3.58 -8.91 -8.64
C PRO A 57 3.44 -9.86 -9.82
N ARG A 58 2.38 -9.68 -10.61
CA ARG A 58 2.15 -10.45 -11.84
C ARG A 58 2.64 -9.66 -13.04
N TRP A 59 3.96 -9.54 -13.17
CA TRP A 59 4.61 -8.77 -14.24
C TRP A 59 4.12 -9.11 -15.65
N SER A 60 3.73 -10.36 -15.92
CA SER A 60 3.14 -10.77 -17.20
C SER A 60 1.84 -10.06 -17.56
N VAL A 61 1.11 -9.50 -16.59
CA VAL A 61 -0.07 -8.66 -16.86
C VAL A 61 0.31 -7.40 -17.65
N LEU A 62 1.52 -6.87 -17.44
CA LEU A 62 2.00 -5.68 -18.14
C LEU A 62 2.26 -5.94 -19.64
N GLU A 63 2.37 -7.19 -20.07
CA GLU A 63 2.52 -7.53 -21.51
C GLU A 63 1.31 -7.09 -22.35
N ASN A 64 0.14 -6.93 -21.74
CA ASN A 64 -1.04 -6.42 -22.44
C ASN A 64 -0.93 -4.93 -22.78
N TYR A 65 0.04 -4.21 -22.21
CA TYR A 65 0.28 -2.77 -22.41
C TYR A 65 1.45 -2.48 -23.35
N GLN A 66 2.01 -3.51 -24.00
CA GLN A 66 3.07 -3.29 -24.98
C GLN A 66 2.57 -2.41 -26.12
N GLU A 67 3.36 -1.41 -26.51
CA GLU A 67 3.07 -0.49 -27.61
C GLU A 67 1.76 0.32 -27.40
N THR A 68 1.29 0.50 -26.17
CA THR A 68 0.12 1.34 -25.86
C THR A 68 0.47 2.78 -25.46
N ILE A 69 1.76 3.12 -25.41
CA ILE A 69 2.27 4.44 -25.01
C ILE A 69 3.54 4.76 -25.80
N THR A 70 3.73 6.02 -26.16
CA THR A 70 4.94 6.51 -26.82
C THR A 70 6.06 6.79 -25.81
N HIS A 71 7.31 6.87 -26.27
CA HIS A 71 8.46 7.21 -25.44
C HIS A 71 8.26 8.53 -24.67
N ASP A 72 7.91 9.59 -25.39
CA ASP A 72 7.82 10.94 -24.83
C ASP A 72 6.73 11.02 -23.77
N GLU A 73 5.61 10.36 -24.02
CA GLU A 73 4.51 10.35 -23.09
C GLU A 73 4.81 9.51 -21.84
N PHE A 74 5.44 8.34 -21.98
CA PHE A 74 5.90 7.56 -20.83
C PHE A 74 6.90 8.35 -19.99
N THR A 75 7.84 9.05 -20.65
CA THR A 75 8.83 9.90 -20.00
C THR A 75 8.19 11.06 -19.24
N HIS A 76 7.21 11.73 -19.84
CA HIS A 76 6.43 12.79 -19.20
C HIS A 76 5.70 12.27 -17.96
N LEU A 77 4.96 11.16 -18.07
CA LEU A 77 4.24 10.59 -16.93
C LEU A 77 5.18 10.20 -15.78
N ILE A 78 6.32 9.59 -16.09
CA ILE A 78 7.32 9.23 -15.06
C ILE A 78 7.88 10.49 -14.40
N ARG A 79 8.34 11.49 -15.15
CA ARG A 79 9.06 12.64 -14.57
C ARG A 79 8.15 13.65 -13.89
N ASP A 80 6.97 13.88 -14.45
CA ASP A 80 6.15 15.03 -14.06
C ASP A 80 4.93 14.65 -13.21
N ILE A 81 4.58 13.35 -13.16
CA ILE A 81 3.40 12.87 -12.44
C ILE A 81 3.75 11.81 -11.40
N TYR A 82 4.45 10.75 -11.79
CA TYR A 82 4.62 9.58 -10.91
C TYR A 82 5.91 9.62 -10.08
N CYS A 83 7.01 10.19 -10.57
CA CYS A 83 8.31 10.21 -9.91
C CYS A 83 8.93 11.62 -9.91
N THR A 84 8.15 12.62 -9.49
CA THR A 84 8.53 14.05 -9.44
C THR A 84 9.74 14.35 -8.55
N HIS A 85 10.07 13.45 -7.63
CA HIS A 85 11.25 13.53 -6.76
C HIS A 85 12.48 12.80 -7.32
N GLY A 86 12.39 12.32 -8.56
CA GLY A 86 13.42 11.53 -9.22
C GLY A 86 13.21 10.02 -9.06
N LEU A 87 13.84 9.27 -9.96
CA LEU A 87 13.80 7.81 -10.04
C LEU A 87 15.23 7.31 -10.26
N GLY A 88 15.63 6.27 -9.53
CA GLY A 88 16.94 5.66 -9.74
C GLY A 88 16.99 4.91 -11.08
N ASP A 89 18.05 5.12 -11.86
CA ASP A 89 18.28 4.41 -13.12
C ASP A 89 18.40 2.89 -12.94
N ASP A 90 18.69 2.44 -11.72
CA ASP A 90 18.73 1.03 -11.33
C ASP A 90 17.33 0.41 -11.17
N LEU A 91 16.31 1.23 -10.89
CA LEU A 91 14.92 0.81 -10.77
C LEU A 91 14.18 0.85 -12.11
N LEU A 92 14.47 1.87 -12.91
CA LEU A 92 13.85 2.08 -14.21
C LEU A 92 14.78 2.85 -15.13
N LYS A 93 15.04 2.29 -16.31
CA LYS A 93 15.81 2.93 -17.37
C LYS A 93 14.93 3.14 -18.60
N ILE A 94 14.92 4.36 -19.14
CA ILE A 94 14.21 4.70 -20.38
C ILE A 94 15.24 4.80 -21.51
N ASP A 95 15.07 3.97 -22.52
CA ASP A 95 15.80 3.98 -23.79
C ASP A 95 14.85 4.49 -24.91
N ASN A 96 15.35 4.68 -26.14
CA ASN A 96 14.58 5.33 -27.22
C ASN A 96 13.28 4.60 -27.59
N ASP A 97 13.28 3.27 -27.62
CA ASP A 97 12.17 2.43 -28.09
C ASP A 97 11.52 1.61 -26.96
N SER A 98 12.08 1.68 -25.75
CA SER A 98 11.65 0.85 -24.63
C SER A 98 12.04 1.41 -23.26
N ALA A 99 11.40 0.90 -22.22
CA ALA A 99 11.84 1.08 -20.84
C ALA A 99 12.11 -0.28 -20.18
N GLN A 100 13.19 -0.36 -19.42
CA GLN A 100 13.50 -1.49 -18.55
C GLN A 100 13.09 -1.16 -17.13
N ILE A 101 12.23 -1.99 -16.53
CA ILE A 101 11.73 -1.83 -15.17
C ILE A 101 12.20 -3.02 -14.32
N LEU A 102 12.85 -2.73 -13.19
CA LEU A 102 13.35 -3.75 -12.27
C LEU A 102 12.20 -4.52 -11.62
N LYS A 103 12.13 -5.83 -11.88
CA LYS A 103 11.13 -6.74 -11.30
C LYS A 103 11.53 -7.22 -9.90
N ASN A 104 12.81 -7.51 -9.72
CA ASN A 104 13.38 -8.02 -8.48
C ASN A 104 14.88 -7.68 -8.44
N ARG A 105 15.31 -7.00 -7.38
CA ARG A 105 16.68 -6.52 -7.19
C ARG A 105 17.69 -7.65 -7.01
N ASP A 106 17.40 -8.63 -6.19
CA ASP A 106 18.31 -9.74 -5.90
C ASP A 106 18.51 -10.66 -7.12
N ALA A 107 17.45 -10.86 -7.90
CA ALA A 107 17.49 -11.66 -9.13
C ALA A 107 18.07 -10.89 -10.32
N GLN A 108 18.18 -9.56 -10.24
CA GLN A 108 18.51 -8.67 -11.36
C GLN A 108 17.65 -8.96 -12.60
N THR A 109 16.34 -9.12 -12.40
CA THR A 109 15.40 -9.39 -13.51
C THR A 109 14.59 -8.16 -13.85
N PHE A 110 14.34 -7.95 -15.15
CA PHE A 110 13.67 -6.77 -15.67
C PHE A 110 12.44 -7.13 -16.51
N PHE A 111 11.48 -6.21 -16.55
CA PHE A 111 10.38 -6.17 -17.51
C PHE A 111 10.73 -5.11 -18.56
N THR A 112 10.60 -5.46 -19.84
CA THR A 112 10.83 -4.52 -20.93
C THR A 112 9.49 -4.08 -21.51
N LEU A 113 9.17 -2.80 -21.33
CA LEU A 113 8.05 -2.15 -21.99
C LEU A 113 8.53 -1.59 -23.34
N ARG A 114 7.94 -2.02 -24.45
CA ARG A 114 8.16 -1.44 -25.77
C ARG A 114 7.19 -0.28 -25.99
N PHE A 115 7.71 0.80 -26.54
CA PHE A 115 6.91 1.96 -26.90
C PHE A 115 6.26 1.79 -28.28
N ALA A 116 5.15 2.48 -28.47
CA ALA A 116 4.63 2.74 -29.80
C ALA A 116 5.61 3.66 -30.55
N ASN A 117 5.78 3.45 -31.86
CA ASN A 117 6.65 4.29 -32.68
C ASN A 117 6.14 5.73 -32.77
N ASP A 118 4.81 5.87 -32.79
CA ASP A 118 4.10 7.15 -32.87
C ASP A 118 2.67 7.01 -32.34
N GLU A 119 1.95 8.13 -32.25
CA GLU A 119 0.56 8.16 -31.81
C GLU A 119 -0.39 7.33 -32.70
N ALA A 120 -0.11 7.26 -34.00
CA ALA A 120 -0.98 6.58 -34.96
C ALA A 120 -0.85 5.05 -34.89
N SER A 121 0.30 4.54 -34.47
CA SER A 121 0.63 3.12 -34.31
C SER A 121 0.33 2.57 -32.92
N ARG A 122 -0.12 3.42 -31.99
CA ARG A 122 -0.46 3.04 -30.62
C ARG A 122 -1.54 1.97 -30.57
N ARG A 123 -1.29 0.92 -29.79
CA ARG A 123 -2.29 -0.11 -29.48
C ARG A 123 -3.33 0.39 -28.47
N GLU A 124 -4.50 -0.24 -28.47
CA GLU A 124 -5.55 0.08 -27.50
C GLU A 124 -5.12 -0.28 -26.07
N VAL A 125 -5.31 0.65 -25.14
CA VAL A 125 -4.99 0.46 -23.72
C VAL A 125 -6.02 -0.49 -23.09
N PRO A 126 -5.62 -1.65 -22.54
CA PRO A 126 -6.54 -2.51 -21.82
C PRO A 126 -6.95 -1.86 -20.49
N ARG A 127 -8.26 -1.73 -20.26
CA ARG A 127 -8.83 -1.09 -19.06
C ARG A 127 -9.82 -2.00 -18.33
N LEU A 128 -9.78 -1.91 -17.00
CA LEU A 128 -10.77 -2.54 -16.11
C LEU A 128 -11.90 -1.57 -15.71
N TRP A 129 -11.89 -0.38 -16.30
CA TRP A 129 -12.76 0.75 -16.06
C TRP A 129 -13.02 1.45 -17.41
N ARG A 130 -13.98 2.37 -17.45
CA ARG A 130 -14.39 3.02 -18.70
C ARG A 130 -14.02 4.51 -18.70
N PRO A 131 -13.40 5.03 -19.77
CA PRO A 131 -13.07 6.46 -19.88
C PRO A 131 -14.33 7.32 -19.95
N ALA A 132 -14.24 8.57 -19.50
CA ALA A 132 -15.36 9.50 -19.45
C ALA A 132 -16.00 9.67 -20.84
N LYS A 133 -15.19 9.70 -21.90
CA LYS A 133 -15.66 9.77 -23.30
C LYS A 133 -16.52 8.58 -23.76
N SER A 134 -16.46 7.45 -23.05
CA SER A 134 -17.28 6.27 -23.35
C SER A 134 -18.63 6.27 -22.63
N LEU A 135 -18.85 7.23 -21.73
CA LEU A 135 -20.13 7.44 -21.07
C LEU A 135 -21.08 8.19 -22.03
N PRO A 136 -22.40 7.97 -21.91
CA PRO A 136 -23.36 8.73 -22.70
C PRO A 136 -23.24 10.24 -22.37
N PRO A 137 -23.59 11.13 -23.31
CA PRO A 137 -23.62 12.57 -23.04
C PRO A 137 -24.46 12.88 -21.79
N ALA A 138 -23.94 13.74 -20.92
CA ALA A 138 -24.61 14.14 -19.69
C ALA A 138 -25.95 14.82 -20.00
N ARG A 139 -27.02 14.29 -19.41
CA ARG A 139 -28.37 14.87 -19.52
C ARG A 139 -28.67 15.66 -18.24
N PRO A 140 -29.32 16.84 -18.32
CA PRO A 140 -29.59 17.66 -17.14
C PRO A 140 -30.27 16.91 -15.98
N GLU A 141 -31.19 15.99 -16.28
CA GLU A 141 -31.95 15.26 -15.26
C GLU A 141 -31.18 14.08 -14.66
N LYS A 142 -30.22 13.52 -15.42
CA LYS A 142 -29.42 12.35 -15.04
C LYS A 142 -27.97 12.53 -15.54
N PRO A 143 -27.22 13.47 -14.97
CA PRO A 143 -25.89 13.81 -15.46
C PRO A 143 -24.87 12.68 -15.27
N LEU A 144 -25.14 11.72 -14.38
CA LEU A 144 -24.27 10.58 -14.10
C LEU A 144 -24.80 9.27 -14.73
N ALA A 145 -25.71 9.37 -15.71
CA ALA A 145 -26.31 8.21 -16.36
C ALA A 145 -25.23 7.24 -16.88
N GLY A 146 -25.29 6.00 -16.41
CA GLY A 146 -24.38 4.94 -16.85
C GLY A 146 -23.02 4.89 -16.13
N LEU A 147 -22.65 5.90 -15.33
CA LEU A 147 -21.43 5.90 -14.53
C LEU A 147 -21.53 4.87 -13.38
N ARG A 148 -20.48 4.07 -13.20
CA ARG A 148 -20.39 3.06 -12.13
C ARG A 148 -19.49 3.59 -11.02
N ILE A 149 -20.06 3.82 -9.84
CA ILE A 149 -19.35 4.36 -8.69
C ILE A 149 -19.30 3.32 -7.58
N ALA A 150 -18.12 2.98 -7.08
CA ALA A 150 -17.96 2.22 -5.84
C ALA A 150 -17.71 3.18 -4.67
N LEU A 151 -18.55 3.11 -3.65
CA LEU A 151 -18.38 3.83 -2.40
C LEU A 151 -17.60 2.96 -1.40
N VAL A 152 -16.50 3.50 -0.89
CA VAL A 152 -15.62 2.88 0.09
C VAL A 152 -15.65 3.73 1.36
N PRO A 153 -16.50 3.41 2.34
CA PRO A 153 -16.43 4.09 3.62
C PRO A 153 -15.14 3.67 4.34
N GLY A 154 -14.27 4.65 4.60
CA GLY A 154 -13.01 4.50 5.31
C GLY A 154 -13.19 3.85 6.68
N HIS A 155 -12.10 3.29 7.20
CA HIS A 155 -12.03 2.73 8.56
C HIS A 155 -13.05 1.62 8.85
N LEU A 156 -13.00 1.09 10.07
CA LEU A 156 -14.02 0.23 10.68
C LEU A 156 -14.66 0.97 11.86
N GLY A 157 -15.98 0.84 11.98
CA GLY A 157 -16.76 1.45 13.05
C GLY A 157 -17.18 0.46 14.13
N GLY A 158 -18.16 0.83 14.96
CA GLY A 158 -18.68 -0.01 16.03
C GLY A 158 -17.60 -0.47 17.01
N ARG A 159 -17.52 -1.79 17.23
CA ARG A 159 -16.54 -2.39 18.16
C ARG A 159 -15.08 -2.25 17.72
N TRP A 160 -14.83 -1.98 16.43
CA TRP A 160 -13.49 -1.90 15.87
C TRP A 160 -12.86 -0.52 16.00
N ALA A 161 -13.68 0.53 16.21
CA ALA A 161 -13.22 1.91 16.19
C ALA A 161 -12.14 2.20 17.24
N LYS A 162 -12.22 1.54 18.42
CA LYS A 162 -11.20 1.67 19.47
C LYS A 162 -9.86 1.06 19.06
N MET A 163 -9.88 -0.08 18.39
CA MET A 163 -8.67 -0.76 17.88
C MET A 163 -7.98 0.07 16.79
N GLU A 164 -8.75 0.73 15.92
CA GLU A 164 -8.18 1.61 14.89
C GLU A 164 -7.69 2.95 15.44
N GLU A 165 -7.99 3.25 16.71
CA GLU A 165 -7.74 4.56 17.34
C GLU A 165 -8.40 5.72 16.56
N ARG A 166 -9.47 5.42 15.81
CA ARG A 166 -10.27 6.38 15.02
C ARG A 166 -11.61 6.68 15.68
N TRP A 167 -11.53 7.04 16.95
CA TRP A 167 -12.69 7.38 17.76
C TRP A 167 -12.33 8.40 18.84
N PHE A 168 -13.33 9.12 19.31
CA PHE A 168 -13.24 9.89 20.53
C PHE A 168 -14.61 10.08 21.19
N GLN A 169 -14.62 10.54 22.44
CA GLN A 169 -15.82 10.87 23.18
C GLN A 169 -15.56 12.09 24.08
N VAL A 170 -16.50 13.02 24.12
CA VAL A 170 -16.45 14.21 24.98
C VAL A 170 -17.60 14.13 25.98
N GLY A 171 -17.26 14.02 27.27
CA GLY A 171 -18.24 13.83 28.34
C GLY A 171 -19.15 12.62 28.10
N ASP A 172 -20.45 12.80 28.37
CA ASP A 172 -21.47 11.76 28.21
C ASP A 172 -22.06 11.68 26.79
N ALA A 173 -21.55 12.46 25.84
CA ALA A 173 -22.01 12.41 24.45
C ALA A 173 -21.71 11.05 23.81
N PRO A 174 -22.49 10.61 22.82
CA PRO A 174 -22.16 9.41 22.05
C PRO A 174 -20.77 9.52 21.41
N ALA A 175 -20.01 8.42 21.45
CA ALA A 175 -18.69 8.37 20.84
C ALA A 175 -18.77 8.67 19.33
N VAL A 176 -17.85 9.53 18.87
CA VAL A 176 -17.62 9.79 17.46
C VAL A 176 -16.67 8.72 16.94
N GLN A 177 -17.07 8.03 15.87
CA GLN A 177 -16.29 6.94 15.27
C GLN A 177 -16.23 7.17 13.76
N GLU A 178 -15.02 7.35 13.22
CA GLU A 178 -14.83 7.67 11.80
C GLU A 178 -15.49 6.63 10.89
N GLY A 179 -15.28 5.35 11.18
CA GLY A 179 -15.81 4.26 10.37
C GLY A 179 -17.35 4.20 10.33
N ASP A 180 -18.03 4.65 11.38
CA ASP A 180 -19.49 4.75 11.41
C ASP A 180 -19.99 5.99 10.69
N LEU A 181 -19.31 7.13 10.85
CA LEU A 181 -19.60 8.35 10.11
C LEU A 181 -19.46 8.12 8.60
N ALA A 182 -18.33 7.57 8.16
CA ALA A 182 -18.10 7.24 6.75
C ALA A 182 -19.20 6.31 6.20
N LEU A 183 -19.59 5.29 6.98
CA LEU A 183 -20.67 4.38 6.58
C LEU A 183 -22.02 5.10 6.44
N ARG A 184 -22.38 5.99 7.38
CA ARG A 184 -23.59 6.81 7.30
C ARG A 184 -23.55 7.75 6.10
N THR A 185 -22.43 8.41 5.84
CA THR A 185 -22.23 9.29 4.68
C THR A 185 -22.46 8.53 3.38
N THR A 186 -21.90 7.33 3.21
CA THR A 186 -22.14 6.54 1.99
C THR A 186 -23.61 6.15 1.81
N ARG A 187 -24.35 5.91 2.90
CA ARG A 187 -25.80 5.61 2.84
C ARG A 187 -26.63 6.82 2.42
N ILE A 188 -26.20 8.04 2.77
CA ILE A 188 -26.83 9.29 2.34
C ILE A 188 -26.45 9.63 0.89
N LEU A 189 -25.18 9.45 0.52
CA LEU A 189 -24.65 9.78 -0.79
C LEU A 189 -25.20 8.86 -1.89
N ALA A 190 -25.31 7.56 -1.62
CA ALA A 190 -25.75 6.58 -2.61
C ALA A 190 -27.12 6.88 -3.27
N PRO A 191 -28.21 7.20 -2.54
CA PRO A 191 -29.48 7.55 -3.18
C PRO A 191 -29.38 8.84 -4.00
N GLN A 192 -28.58 9.82 -3.59
CA GLN A 192 -28.37 11.06 -4.35
C GLN A 192 -27.66 10.78 -5.68
N LEU A 193 -26.56 10.02 -5.65
CA LEU A 193 -25.85 9.60 -6.88
C LEU A 193 -26.75 8.77 -7.81
N ARG A 194 -27.58 7.88 -7.25
CA ARG A 194 -28.55 7.10 -8.03
C ARG A 194 -29.63 7.98 -8.66
N LYS A 195 -30.11 9.00 -7.95
CA LYS A 195 -31.06 9.99 -8.49
C LYS A 195 -30.46 10.72 -9.70
N LEU A 196 -29.16 11.02 -9.65
CA LEU A 196 -28.40 11.59 -10.77
C LEU A 196 -28.08 10.60 -11.90
N GLY A 197 -28.47 9.32 -11.79
CA GLY A 197 -28.33 8.30 -12.84
C GLY A 197 -27.16 7.32 -12.68
N ALA A 198 -26.35 7.44 -11.63
CA ALA A 198 -25.21 6.56 -11.41
C ALA A 198 -25.62 5.16 -10.92
N LYS A 199 -24.85 4.15 -11.31
CA LYS A 199 -24.90 2.80 -10.72
C LYS A 199 -23.95 2.75 -9.53
N VAL A 200 -24.50 2.72 -8.32
CA VAL A 200 -23.73 2.78 -7.07
C VAL A 200 -23.56 1.40 -6.42
N PHE A 201 -22.31 1.03 -6.17
CA PHE A 201 -21.87 -0.16 -5.43
C PHE A 201 -21.33 0.24 -4.06
N PHE A 202 -21.42 -0.66 -3.09
CA PHE A 202 -20.83 -0.50 -1.76
C PHE A 202 -19.74 -1.56 -1.59
N VAL A 203 -18.54 -1.13 -1.17
CA VAL A 203 -17.45 -2.06 -0.83
C VAL A 203 -17.70 -2.73 0.52
N ARG A 204 -18.32 -2.01 1.48
CA ARG A 204 -18.92 -2.59 2.70
C ARG A 204 -20.24 -1.90 3.02
N LYS A 205 -21.14 -2.61 3.71
CA LYS A 205 -22.50 -2.12 4.07
C LYS A 205 -22.76 -2.08 5.58
N SER A 206 -21.84 -2.61 6.38
CA SER A 206 -21.90 -2.66 7.84
C SER A 206 -20.56 -2.22 8.43
N ALA A 207 -20.50 -2.14 9.77
CA ALA A 207 -19.26 -1.91 10.51
C ALA A 207 -18.34 -3.15 10.54
N GLU A 208 -18.80 -4.31 10.05
CA GLU A 208 -17.97 -5.51 10.03
C GLU A 208 -16.90 -5.44 8.93
N PRO A 209 -15.68 -5.94 9.20
CA PRO A 209 -14.62 -6.08 8.21
C PRO A 209 -15.05 -7.03 7.09
N ILE A 210 -14.57 -6.79 5.88
CA ILE A 210 -14.80 -7.67 4.74
C ILE A 210 -13.67 -8.70 4.55
N THR A 211 -12.53 -8.50 5.20
CA THR A 211 -11.51 -9.54 5.35
C THR A 211 -12.03 -10.67 6.25
N SER A 212 -11.73 -11.91 5.87
CA SER A 212 -12.00 -13.08 6.70
C SER A 212 -10.98 -13.24 7.83
N LYS A 213 -9.88 -12.47 7.80
CA LYS A 213 -8.82 -12.51 8.81
C LYS A 213 -9.17 -11.69 10.04
N ARG A 214 -8.56 -12.01 11.16
CA ARG A 214 -8.66 -11.33 12.46
C ARG A 214 -7.27 -11.10 13.05
N PRO A 215 -7.12 -10.25 14.07
CA PRO A 215 -5.81 -9.99 14.68
C PRO A 215 -5.06 -11.27 15.04
N ASP A 216 -5.73 -12.27 15.61
CA ASP A 216 -5.07 -13.50 16.05
C ASP A 216 -4.44 -14.31 14.90
N ASP A 217 -4.96 -14.18 13.67
CA ASP A 217 -4.37 -14.80 12.47
C ASP A 217 -2.98 -14.23 12.13
N PHE A 218 -2.61 -13.08 12.70
CA PHE A 218 -1.38 -12.37 12.39
C PHE A 218 -0.31 -12.44 13.49
N ARG A 219 -0.55 -13.12 14.62
CA ARG A 219 0.37 -13.13 15.77
C ARG A 219 1.78 -13.61 15.43
N GLU A 220 1.89 -14.65 14.61
CA GLU A 220 3.20 -15.15 14.18
C GLU A 220 3.94 -14.15 13.29
N LEU A 221 3.24 -13.58 12.30
CA LEU A 221 3.82 -12.58 11.42
C LEU A 221 4.21 -11.31 12.19
N ALA A 222 3.35 -10.85 13.09
CA ALA A 222 3.61 -9.72 13.98
C ALA A 222 4.89 -9.92 14.78
N ARG A 223 5.09 -11.11 15.39
CA ARG A 223 6.32 -11.43 16.11
C ARG A 223 7.55 -11.36 15.21
N LYS A 224 7.47 -11.92 13.99
CA LYS A 224 8.59 -11.88 13.03
C LYS A 224 8.94 -10.44 12.62
N ILE A 225 7.94 -9.60 12.35
CA ILE A 225 8.15 -8.19 12.01
C ILE A 225 8.80 -7.44 13.18
N LEU A 226 8.29 -7.62 14.40
CA LEU A 226 8.84 -6.97 15.59
C LEU A 226 10.30 -7.35 15.84
N ILE A 227 10.64 -8.65 15.74
CA ILE A 227 12.02 -9.13 15.87
C ILE A 227 12.92 -8.51 14.78
N LYS A 228 12.45 -8.51 13.52
CA LYS A 228 13.20 -7.90 12.41
C LYS A 228 13.43 -6.40 12.63
N ASN A 229 12.49 -5.72 13.28
CA ASN A 229 12.55 -4.29 13.58
C ASN A 229 13.25 -3.98 14.92
N GLY A 230 14.00 -4.91 15.49
CA GLY A 230 14.85 -4.65 16.67
C GLY A 230 14.18 -4.91 18.02
N VAL A 231 13.03 -5.60 18.07
CA VAL A 231 12.39 -6.04 19.31
C VAL A 231 12.63 -7.56 19.48
N PRO A 232 13.77 -8.00 20.03
CA PRO A 232 14.16 -9.42 20.03
C PRO A 232 13.24 -10.31 20.86
N GLN A 233 12.59 -9.75 21.89
CA GLN A 233 11.64 -10.44 22.75
C GLN A 233 10.30 -9.70 22.80
N PRO A 234 9.48 -9.78 21.74
CA PRO A 234 8.19 -9.08 21.70
C PRO A 234 7.24 -9.60 22.77
N ARG A 235 6.72 -8.68 23.58
CA ARG A 235 5.67 -8.97 24.57
C ARG A 235 4.39 -9.41 23.84
N ALA A 236 3.64 -10.32 24.45
CA ALA A 236 2.47 -10.90 23.80
C ALA A 236 1.32 -9.89 23.65
N ASP A 237 0.99 -9.18 24.73
CA ASP A 237 -0.22 -8.35 24.81
C ASP A 237 0.07 -7.00 25.48
N VAL A 238 -0.87 -6.07 25.32
CA VAL A 238 -0.88 -4.76 25.96
C VAL A 238 -1.52 -4.91 27.34
N LEU A 239 -0.77 -4.62 28.41
CA LEU A 239 -1.27 -4.73 29.79
C LEU A 239 -2.00 -3.47 30.25
N ASP A 240 -1.65 -2.31 29.67
CA ASP A 240 -2.22 -0.99 29.96
C ASP A 240 -2.40 -0.23 28.63
N PRO A 241 -3.58 0.32 28.30
CA PRO A 241 -3.77 1.18 27.13
C PRO A 241 -2.80 2.37 27.05
N ASN A 242 -2.27 2.83 28.19
CA ASN A 242 -1.29 3.92 28.29
C ASN A 242 0.16 3.42 28.30
N ASP A 243 0.40 2.12 28.09
CA ASP A 243 1.73 1.55 28.01
C ASP A 243 2.54 2.22 26.89
N PRO A 244 3.64 2.93 27.21
CA PRO A 244 4.44 3.66 26.21
C PRO A 244 5.12 2.72 25.21
N ALA A 245 5.21 1.42 25.52
CA ALA A 245 5.76 0.39 24.66
C ALA A 245 4.67 -0.53 24.08
N LYS A 246 3.39 -0.12 24.05
CA LYS A 246 2.28 -0.91 23.48
C LYS A 246 2.52 -1.31 22.02
N GLU A 247 3.18 -0.45 21.24
CA GLU A 247 3.48 -0.69 19.82
C GLU A 247 4.48 -1.83 19.61
N GLN A 248 5.27 -2.16 20.64
CA GLN A 248 6.23 -3.26 20.61
C GLN A 248 5.59 -4.62 20.98
N THR A 249 4.27 -4.66 21.16
CA THR A 249 3.54 -5.89 21.51
C THR A 249 3.06 -6.62 20.25
N VAL A 250 3.05 -7.95 20.32
CA VAL A 250 2.49 -8.80 19.26
C VAL A 250 1.03 -8.46 19.02
N ARG A 251 0.25 -8.19 20.07
CA ARG A 251 -1.16 -7.81 19.96
C ARG A 251 -1.34 -6.56 19.11
N TRP A 252 -0.67 -5.46 19.44
CA TRP A 252 -0.78 -4.19 18.71
C TRP A 252 -0.41 -4.36 17.24
N GLN A 253 0.74 -5.00 16.97
CA GLN A 253 1.19 -5.22 15.60
C GLN A 253 0.23 -6.11 14.81
N SER A 254 -0.41 -7.09 15.47
CA SER A 254 -1.42 -7.95 14.85
C SER A 254 -2.70 -7.19 14.49
N GLU A 255 -3.11 -6.25 15.32
CA GLU A 255 -4.26 -5.37 15.04
C GLU A 255 -3.98 -4.47 13.83
N ILE A 256 -2.78 -3.88 13.75
CA ILE A 256 -2.33 -3.09 12.59
C ILE A 256 -2.34 -3.94 11.31
N LEU A 257 -1.78 -5.15 11.35
CA LEU A 257 -1.81 -6.09 10.22
C LEU A 257 -3.23 -6.41 9.76
N PHE A 258 -4.16 -6.51 10.70
CA PHE A 258 -5.57 -6.77 10.42
C PHE A 258 -6.25 -5.57 9.73
N TYR A 259 -6.35 -4.41 10.39
CA TYR A 259 -7.21 -3.33 9.88
C TYR A 259 -6.52 -2.48 8.80
N ARG A 260 -5.20 -2.28 8.89
CA ARG A 260 -4.46 -1.41 7.97
C ARG A 260 -4.03 -2.14 6.71
N TYR A 261 -3.61 -3.40 6.82
CA TYR A 261 -3.11 -4.15 5.68
C TYR A 261 -4.15 -5.12 5.13
N SER A 262 -4.62 -6.07 5.94
CA SER A 262 -5.53 -7.13 5.45
C SER A 262 -6.87 -6.59 4.96
N GLU A 263 -7.52 -5.73 5.75
CA GLU A 263 -8.83 -5.16 5.41
C GLU A 263 -8.74 -4.22 4.20
N ILE A 264 -7.77 -3.30 4.16
CA ILE A 264 -7.60 -2.37 3.02
C ILE A 264 -7.29 -3.14 1.73
N ARG A 265 -6.37 -4.11 1.76
CA ARG A 265 -6.07 -4.95 0.59
C ARG A 265 -7.29 -5.77 0.15
N ARG A 266 -8.10 -6.27 1.09
CA ARG A 266 -9.33 -6.99 0.74
C ARG A 266 -10.35 -6.10 0.03
N ARG A 267 -10.46 -4.82 0.44
CA ARG A 267 -11.30 -3.81 -0.25
C ARG A 267 -10.82 -3.59 -1.67
N ALA A 268 -9.52 -3.41 -1.87
CA ALA A 268 -8.93 -3.28 -3.20
C ALA A 268 -9.22 -4.52 -4.08
N VAL A 269 -9.08 -5.73 -3.55
CA VAL A 269 -9.41 -6.98 -4.28
C VAL A 269 -10.88 -6.99 -4.72
N LEU A 270 -11.82 -6.60 -3.84
CA LEU A 270 -13.24 -6.56 -4.19
C LEU A 270 -13.52 -5.56 -5.32
N VAL A 271 -12.91 -4.37 -5.25
CA VAL A 271 -13.00 -3.34 -6.28
C VAL A 271 -12.47 -3.87 -7.62
N ASN A 272 -11.25 -4.40 -7.61
CA ASN A 272 -10.47 -4.72 -8.80
C ASN A 272 -10.87 -6.03 -9.49
N THR A 273 -11.57 -6.95 -8.80
CA THR A 273 -11.88 -8.29 -9.35
C THR A 273 -13.37 -8.60 -9.48
N LYS A 274 -14.23 -7.79 -8.86
CA LYS A 274 -15.68 -8.04 -8.86
C LYS A 274 -16.50 -6.81 -9.22
N LEU A 275 -16.17 -5.65 -8.66
CA LEU A 275 -17.00 -4.46 -8.86
C LEU A 275 -16.70 -3.76 -10.18
N HIS A 276 -15.42 -3.67 -10.59
CA HIS A 276 -14.97 -2.97 -11.80
C HIS A 276 -15.71 -1.63 -12.01
N PRO A 277 -15.67 -0.71 -11.02
CA PRO A 277 -16.29 0.60 -11.15
C PRO A 277 -15.47 1.48 -12.11
N ASP A 278 -16.10 2.54 -12.63
CA ASP A 278 -15.38 3.58 -13.36
C ASP A 278 -14.74 4.58 -12.39
N LEU A 279 -15.37 4.79 -11.22
CA LEU A 279 -14.88 5.67 -10.15
C LEU A 279 -14.98 4.98 -8.79
N VAL A 280 -13.94 5.10 -7.98
CA VAL A 280 -13.93 4.67 -6.57
C VAL A 280 -13.85 5.93 -5.70
N LEU A 281 -14.81 6.08 -4.78
CA LEU A 281 -14.81 7.16 -3.79
C LEU A 281 -14.50 6.60 -2.41
N CYS A 282 -13.29 6.86 -1.92
CA CYS A 282 -12.87 6.56 -0.55
C CYS A 282 -13.23 7.74 0.36
N LEU A 283 -14.19 7.54 1.26
CA LEU A 283 -14.68 8.58 2.16
C LEU A 283 -14.05 8.43 3.54
N HIS A 284 -13.33 9.44 3.99
CA HIS A 284 -12.67 9.52 5.30
C HIS A 284 -13.06 10.81 6.01
N PHE A 285 -12.91 10.83 7.33
CA PHE A 285 -13.02 12.03 8.13
C PHE A 285 -11.67 12.26 8.80
N ASN A 286 -11.00 13.34 8.42
CA ASN A 286 -9.78 13.70 9.12
C ASN A 286 -10.11 14.27 10.51
N ALA A 287 -9.14 14.19 11.42
CA ALA A 287 -9.21 14.84 12.71
C ALA A 287 -8.15 15.94 12.77
N GLU A 288 -8.48 17.02 13.47
CA GLU A 288 -7.54 18.10 13.79
C GLU A 288 -7.22 18.03 15.29
N GLY A 289 -6.01 18.47 15.66
CA GLY A 289 -5.54 18.41 17.04
C GLY A 289 -6.40 19.29 17.97
N TRP A 290 -7.03 18.67 18.97
CA TRP A 290 -7.88 19.34 19.97
C TRP A 290 -7.15 19.85 21.22
N GLY A 291 -5.83 19.99 21.16
CA GLY A 291 -4.99 20.40 22.31
C GLY A 291 -4.69 19.26 23.28
N ASP A 292 -4.86 19.52 24.58
CA ASP A 292 -4.59 18.55 25.66
C ASP A 292 -5.52 17.33 25.55
N PRO A 293 -4.98 16.11 25.29
CA PRO A 293 -5.80 14.90 25.21
C PRO A 293 -6.55 14.54 26.49
N SER A 294 -6.09 15.04 27.64
CA SER A 294 -6.73 14.82 28.96
C SER A 294 -7.94 15.74 29.16
N ASN A 295 -8.00 16.85 28.42
CA ASN A 295 -9.08 17.83 28.46
C ASN A 295 -9.43 18.30 27.04
N PRO A 296 -10.01 17.40 26.21
CA PRO A 296 -10.23 17.67 24.80
C PRO A 296 -11.27 18.78 24.60
N THR A 297 -10.94 19.75 23.74
CA THR A 297 -11.84 20.85 23.39
C THR A 297 -12.18 20.80 21.90
N LEU A 298 -13.46 20.95 21.56
CA LEU A 298 -13.87 21.02 20.15
C LEU A 298 -13.30 22.27 19.49
N ILE A 299 -12.97 22.14 18.20
CA ILE A 299 -12.34 23.19 17.41
C ILE A 299 -13.13 23.41 16.12
N GLU A 300 -13.09 24.64 15.62
CA GLU A 300 -13.86 25.08 14.43
C GLU A 300 -13.11 24.85 13.10
N THR A 301 -11.83 24.46 13.16
CA THR A 301 -11.00 24.25 11.97
C THR A 301 -11.55 23.10 11.13
N ASN A 302 -11.68 23.33 9.82
CA ASN A 302 -12.18 22.34 8.89
C ASN A 302 -11.36 22.36 7.59
N HIS A 303 -11.02 21.17 7.08
CA HIS A 303 -10.15 20.99 5.92
C HIS A 303 -10.76 20.01 4.93
N LEU A 304 -10.52 20.25 3.64
CA LEU A 304 -10.76 19.27 2.58
C LEU A 304 -9.42 18.72 2.10
N HIS A 305 -9.20 17.42 2.29
CA HIS A 305 -8.02 16.74 1.80
C HIS A 305 -8.39 15.85 0.62
N LEU A 306 -7.68 16.02 -0.50
CA LEU A 306 -7.77 15.15 -1.68
C LEU A 306 -6.45 14.41 -1.83
N LEU A 307 -6.52 13.08 -1.72
CA LEU A 307 -5.36 12.21 -1.93
C LEU A 307 -5.41 11.66 -3.36
N ILE A 308 -4.51 12.14 -4.20
CA ILE A 308 -4.37 11.73 -5.60
C ILE A 308 -3.08 10.92 -5.71
N ASN A 309 -3.13 9.82 -6.46
CA ASN A 309 -1.97 8.95 -6.63
C ASN A 309 -0.99 9.54 -7.66
N GLY A 310 0.28 9.59 -7.29
CA GLY A 310 1.39 10.16 -8.05
C GLY A 310 2.51 10.52 -7.08
N SER A 311 3.59 11.12 -7.58
CA SER A 311 4.69 11.67 -6.77
C SER A 311 5.33 10.65 -5.80
N TYR A 312 5.47 9.41 -6.23
CA TYR A 312 6.10 8.33 -5.48
C TYR A 312 7.54 8.69 -5.09
N LEU A 313 7.90 8.35 -3.86
CA LEU A 313 9.26 8.47 -3.35
C LEU A 313 10.11 7.29 -3.79
N LYS A 314 11.42 7.53 -3.92
CA LYS A 314 12.40 6.49 -4.27
C LYS A 314 12.28 5.26 -3.37
N ASP A 315 12.15 5.47 -2.06
CA ASP A 315 12.08 4.39 -1.07
C ASP A 315 10.78 3.56 -1.18
N GLU A 316 9.68 4.16 -1.64
CA GLU A 316 8.45 3.41 -1.94
C GLU A 316 8.67 2.49 -3.14
N LEU A 317 9.39 2.99 -4.15
CA LEU A 317 9.73 2.26 -5.35
C LEU A 317 10.87 1.26 -5.16
N GLU A 318 11.43 1.08 -3.95
CA GLU A 318 12.31 -0.05 -3.66
C GLU A 318 11.53 -1.38 -3.53
N PHE A 319 10.22 -1.31 -3.30
CA PHE A 319 9.35 -2.48 -3.23
C PHE A 319 8.87 -2.91 -4.62
N ASP A 320 9.01 -4.21 -4.91
CA ASP A 320 8.66 -4.79 -6.20
C ASP A 320 7.16 -4.61 -6.52
N ASP A 321 6.28 -4.65 -5.52
CA ASP A 321 4.84 -4.47 -5.69
C ASP A 321 4.42 -3.02 -5.90
N GLU A 322 5.04 -2.06 -5.22
CA GLU A 322 4.74 -0.64 -5.44
C GLU A 322 5.20 -0.20 -6.83
N ARG A 323 6.39 -0.62 -7.28
CA ARG A 323 6.83 -0.39 -8.68
C ARG A 323 5.84 -0.99 -9.68
N PHE A 324 5.43 -2.23 -9.47
CA PHE A 324 4.48 -2.90 -10.35
C PHE A 324 3.13 -2.16 -10.42
N GLU A 325 2.55 -1.79 -9.27
CA GLU A 325 1.26 -1.10 -9.24
C GLU A 325 1.35 0.33 -9.80
N MET A 326 2.46 1.06 -9.57
CA MET A 326 2.72 2.36 -10.19
C MET A 326 2.75 2.23 -11.72
N VAL A 327 3.58 1.33 -12.27
CA VAL A 327 3.69 1.13 -13.73
C VAL A 327 2.37 0.68 -14.32
N ARG A 328 1.67 -0.27 -13.67
CA ARG A 328 0.34 -0.70 -14.11
C ARG A 328 -0.65 0.46 -14.15
N ARG A 329 -0.66 1.32 -13.14
CA ARG A 329 -1.58 2.46 -13.07
C ARG A 329 -1.26 3.49 -14.14
N LEU A 330 0.02 3.82 -14.31
CA LEU A 330 0.52 4.69 -15.38
C LEU A 330 0.06 4.17 -16.76
N LEU A 331 0.34 2.90 -17.07
CA LEU A 331 -0.02 2.30 -18.35
C LEU A 331 -1.52 2.14 -18.54
N SER A 332 -2.29 2.06 -17.45
CA SER A 332 -3.75 2.07 -17.51
C SER A 332 -4.35 3.45 -17.78
N ARG A 333 -3.53 4.52 -17.84
CA ARG A 333 -3.93 5.87 -18.25
C ARG A 333 -5.10 6.42 -17.43
N VAL A 334 -5.05 6.20 -16.11
CA VAL A 334 -6.07 6.69 -15.16
C VAL A 334 -5.88 8.16 -14.86
N CYS A 335 -4.65 8.69 -14.94
CA CYS A 335 -4.36 10.10 -14.68
C CYS A 335 -4.92 11.06 -15.73
N ASP A 336 -5.33 10.55 -16.90
CA ASP A 336 -5.89 11.36 -17.99
C ASP A 336 -7.37 11.69 -17.78
N GLU A 337 -7.99 11.13 -16.74
CA GLU A 337 -9.42 11.22 -16.42
C GLU A 337 -9.62 11.78 -15.01
#